data_AF-A0A5C8ENJ9-F1
#
_entry.id   AF-A0A5C8ENJ9-F1
#
_cell.length_a   1.000
_cell.length_b   1.000
_cell.length_c   1.000
_cell.angle_alpha   90.00
_cell.angle_beta   90.00
_cell.angle_gamma   90.00
#
_symmetry.space_group_name_H-M   'P 1'
#
loop_
_entity.id
_entity.type
_entity.pdbx_description
1 polymer ?
#
loop_
_entity_poly.entity_id
_entity_poly.type
_entity_poly.pdbx_seq_one_letter_code
_entity_poly.pdbx_strand_id
1 'polypeptide(L)'
;MKLINSNKNVYQLCKEYPEIKNILADLGFDAIKNPVMFNTVAKVMTIDKASKIKNIDMKEIIKKFEEKGFIFENDKNSDRNAILKNFITRLHNGENIENIKEEFAEKLNKVSALEIHNAMHELVESGMTIDEAKKFFYIRSLILQNAIDNEDINQNYKNNYIAIEEFKKENRDIEKSIENIIDLKDISLCKDFYDKLNNHYIKKESIFFTSLNKYGNFEPSKVMTKVDKDILEELKNIIFDNSDKIFEKLKYLKNKIYDMIFKEENILIPLIIANLSKEDFEEIKEKYKIG
;
A
#
# COMPACT_ATOMS: atom_id res chain seq x y z
N MET A 1 -25.76 2.71 18.01
CA MET A 1 -24.46 3.40 18.22
C MET A 1 -24.12 4.21 16.98
N LYS A 2 -23.52 5.39 17.16
CA LYS A 2 -23.14 6.34 16.10
C LYS A 2 -21.68 6.08 15.69
N LEU A 3 -21.40 6.03 14.40
CA LEU A 3 -20.06 5.74 13.88
C LEU A 3 -19.27 7.05 13.72
N ILE A 4 -18.01 7.08 14.16
CA ILE A 4 -17.15 8.28 14.04
C ILE A 4 -15.84 7.95 13.33
N ASN A 5 -15.53 8.72 12.30
CA ASN A 5 -14.27 8.62 11.57
C ASN A 5 -13.18 9.41 12.30
N SER A 6 -12.14 8.74 12.80
CA SER A 6 -11.00 9.32 13.52
C SER A 6 -10.11 10.24 12.66
N ASN A 7 -10.18 10.12 11.33
CA ASN A 7 -9.48 11.00 10.40
C ASN A 7 -10.22 12.34 10.18
N LYS A 8 -11.50 12.45 10.55
CA LYS A 8 -12.19 13.75 10.58
C LYS A 8 -11.60 14.62 11.69
N ASN A 9 -11.56 15.93 11.43
CA ASN A 9 -11.12 16.87 12.47
C ASN A 9 -12.22 17.04 13.55
N VAL A 10 -11.79 17.43 14.75
CA VAL A 10 -12.65 17.59 15.93
C VAL A 10 -13.81 18.56 15.66
N TYR A 11 -13.58 19.60 14.87
CA TYR A 11 -14.62 20.57 14.50
C TYR A 11 -15.75 19.95 13.67
N GLN A 12 -15.41 19.13 12.66
CA GLN A 12 -16.37 18.41 11.84
C GLN A 12 -17.17 17.42 12.69
N LEU A 13 -16.48 16.65 13.55
CA LEU A 13 -17.14 15.69 14.44
C LEU A 13 -18.12 16.37 15.40
N CYS A 14 -17.75 17.51 15.99
CA CYS A 14 -18.65 18.26 16.87
C CYS A 14 -19.79 18.97 16.12
N LYS A 15 -19.64 19.25 14.83
CA LYS A 15 -20.76 19.76 13.99
C LYS A 15 -21.76 18.67 13.66
N GLU A 16 -21.26 17.47 13.36
CA GLU A 16 -22.07 16.29 13.06
C GLU A 16 -22.78 15.76 14.32
N TYR A 17 -22.07 15.77 15.45
CA TYR A 17 -22.54 15.31 16.74
C TYR A 17 -22.16 16.31 17.84
N PRO A 18 -23.01 17.32 18.12
CA PRO A 18 -22.74 18.37 19.11
C PRO A 18 -22.37 17.86 20.51
N GLU A 19 -22.86 16.69 20.90
CA GLU A 19 -22.57 16.04 22.18
C GLU A 19 -21.11 15.62 22.34
N ILE A 20 -20.36 15.40 21.24
CA ILE A 20 -18.92 15.08 21.27
C ILE A 20 -18.13 16.18 21.99
N LYS A 21 -18.59 17.43 21.88
CA LYS A 21 -17.95 18.57 22.54
C LYS A 21 -17.90 18.40 24.06
N ASN A 22 -18.96 17.86 24.65
CA ASN A 22 -19.04 17.61 26.09
C ASN A 22 -18.23 16.37 26.47
N ILE A 23 -18.28 15.31 25.66
CA ILE A 23 -17.48 14.08 25.88
C ILE A 23 -15.99 14.39 25.93
N LEU A 24 -15.49 15.20 24.99
CA LEU A 24 -14.09 15.62 24.95
C LEU A 24 -13.74 16.52 26.14
N ALA A 25 -14.63 17.41 26.57
CA ALA A 25 -14.37 18.22 27.76
C ALA A 25 -14.31 17.36 29.04
N ASP A 26 -15.16 16.34 29.17
CA ASP A 26 -15.15 15.40 30.30
C ASP A 26 -13.87 14.56 30.34
N LEU A 27 -13.25 14.31 29.19
CA LEU A 27 -11.95 13.66 29.03
C LEU A 27 -10.76 14.60 29.27
N GLY A 28 -10.97 15.87 29.65
CA GLY A 28 -9.89 16.82 29.94
C GLY A 28 -9.42 17.66 28.74
N PHE A 29 -10.15 17.66 27.63
CA PHE A 29 -9.90 18.58 26.50
C PHE A 29 -10.59 19.94 26.69
N ASP A 30 -10.37 20.61 27.81
CA ASP A 30 -11.09 21.84 28.22
C ASP A 30 -11.06 22.98 27.19
N ALA A 31 -9.98 23.07 26.41
CA ALA A 31 -9.82 24.07 25.36
C ALA A 31 -10.94 24.04 24.31
N ILE A 32 -11.65 22.91 24.17
CA ILE A 32 -12.77 22.78 23.23
C ILE A 32 -13.98 23.65 23.60
N LYS A 33 -14.12 24.04 24.88
CA LYS A 33 -15.18 24.95 25.34
C LYS A 33 -14.95 26.39 24.86
N ASN A 34 -13.70 26.79 24.62
CA ASN A 34 -13.36 28.13 24.16
C ASN A 34 -13.77 28.32 22.68
N PRO A 35 -14.66 29.28 22.35
CA PRO A 35 -15.13 29.48 20.98
C PRO A 35 -14.03 29.82 19.96
N VAL A 36 -12.98 30.52 20.37
CA VAL A 36 -11.85 30.86 19.50
C VAL A 36 -11.08 29.61 19.15
N MET A 37 -10.69 28.82 20.15
CA MET A 37 -9.96 27.55 19.97
C MET A 37 -10.76 26.54 19.15
N PHE A 38 -12.07 26.43 19.41
CA PHE A 38 -12.96 25.57 18.65
C PHE A 38 -13.06 25.97 17.17
N ASN A 39 -13.16 27.26 16.86
CA ASN A 39 -13.29 27.71 15.47
C ASN A 39 -11.96 27.76 14.69
N THR A 40 -10.83 27.50 15.35
CA THR A 40 -9.47 27.57 14.78
C THR A 40 -8.75 26.23 14.87
N VAL A 41 -8.28 25.84 16.06
CA VAL A 41 -7.48 24.63 16.32
C VAL A 41 -8.27 23.36 16.02
N ALA A 42 -9.55 23.29 16.36
CA ALA A 42 -10.33 22.07 16.15
C ALA A 42 -10.55 21.72 14.67
N LYS A 43 -10.34 22.66 13.73
CA LYS A 43 -10.43 22.41 12.28
C LYS A 43 -9.22 21.69 11.71
N VAL A 44 -8.09 21.72 12.42
CA VAL A 44 -6.83 21.09 11.98
C VAL A 44 -6.38 19.95 12.90
N MET A 45 -7.11 19.72 13.99
CA MET A 45 -6.82 18.71 15.02
C MET A 45 -7.74 17.50 14.87
N THR A 46 -7.18 16.29 14.91
CA THR A 46 -7.93 15.02 15.03
C THR A 46 -7.90 14.53 16.48
N ILE A 47 -8.78 13.58 16.83
CA ILE A 47 -8.81 12.99 18.18
C ILE A 47 -7.48 12.27 18.49
N ASP A 48 -6.92 11.53 17.53
CA ASP A 48 -5.61 10.85 17.68
C ASP A 48 -4.47 11.82 17.97
N LYS A 49 -4.43 12.96 17.27
CA LYS A 49 -3.41 14.00 17.50
C LYS A 49 -3.61 14.67 18.85
N ALA A 50 -4.87 14.95 19.23
CA ALA A 50 -5.20 15.55 20.52
C ALA A 50 -4.80 14.64 21.68
N SER A 51 -5.05 13.32 21.59
CA SER A 51 -4.64 12.30 22.56
C SER A 51 -3.12 12.34 22.80
N LYS A 52 -2.31 12.33 21.74
CA LYS A 52 -0.83 12.37 21.84
C LYS A 52 -0.34 13.65 22.52
N ILE A 53 -0.93 14.81 22.20
CA ILE A 53 -0.53 16.10 22.76
C ILE A 53 -0.90 16.20 24.26
N LYS A 54 -2.07 15.68 24.63
CA LYS A 54 -2.56 15.71 26.01
C LYS A 54 -2.08 14.53 26.86
N ASN A 55 -1.38 13.57 26.25
CA ASN A 55 -0.92 12.33 26.86
C ASN A 55 -2.07 11.53 27.50
N ILE A 56 -3.19 11.43 26.79
CA ILE A 56 -4.37 10.67 27.22
C ILE A 56 -4.44 9.39 26.40
N ASP A 57 -4.56 8.24 27.05
CA ASP A 57 -4.61 6.94 26.37
C ASP A 57 -5.85 6.86 25.45
N MET A 58 -5.64 6.49 24.18
CA MET A 58 -6.72 6.30 23.22
C MET A 58 -7.72 5.25 23.68
N LYS A 59 -7.30 4.22 24.44
CA LYS A 59 -8.21 3.21 24.99
C LYS A 59 -9.24 3.81 25.95
N GLU A 60 -8.84 4.79 26.75
CA GLU A 60 -9.74 5.49 27.67
C GLU A 60 -10.73 6.37 26.92
N ILE A 61 -10.26 7.06 25.87
CA ILE A 61 -11.10 7.88 24.99
C ILE A 61 -12.14 7.00 24.31
N ILE A 62 -11.73 5.88 23.70
CA ILE A 62 -12.61 4.91 23.05
C ILE A 62 -13.73 4.46 24.00
N LYS A 63 -13.35 3.95 25.19
CA LYS A 63 -14.30 3.49 26.19
C LYS A 63 -15.33 4.56 26.56
N LYS A 64 -14.89 5.82 26.71
CA LYS A 64 -15.79 6.93 27.06
C LYS A 64 -16.76 7.29 25.95
N PHE A 65 -16.33 7.20 24.70
CA PHE A 65 -17.19 7.39 23.55
C PHE A 65 -18.21 6.23 23.41
N GLU A 66 -17.80 4.98 23.67
CA GLU A 66 -18.68 3.81 23.69
C GLU A 66 -19.77 3.89 24.77
N GLU A 67 -19.42 4.31 26.00
CA GLU A 67 -20.37 4.59 27.09
C GLU A 67 -21.45 5.62 26.68
N LYS A 68 -21.12 6.50 25.72
CA LYS A 68 -22.01 7.53 25.19
C LYS A 68 -22.63 7.15 23.85
N GLY A 69 -22.45 5.90 23.43
CA GLY A 69 -23.08 5.32 22.25
C GLY A 69 -22.36 5.62 20.93
N PHE A 70 -21.07 5.98 20.96
CA PHE A 70 -20.23 6.21 19.79
C PHE A 70 -19.22 5.07 19.59
N ILE A 71 -18.92 4.71 18.34
CA ILE A 71 -17.87 3.75 17.99
C ILE A 71 -16.94 4.39 16.96
N PHE A 72 -15.63 4.33 17.20
CA PHE A 72 -14.65 4.78 16.22
C PHE A 72 -14.55 3.81 15.04
N GLU A 73 -14.48 4.34 13.81
CA GLU A 73 -14.17 3.54 12.62
C GLU A 73 -12.84 2.78 12.78
N ASN A 74 -11.89 3.35 13.55
CA ASN A 74 -10.62 2.70 13.84
C ASN A 74 -10.70 1.53 14.85
N ASP A 75 -11.71 1.44 15.71
CA ASP A 75 -11.89 0.26 16.59
C ASP A 75 -12.25 -0.98 15.79
N LYS A 76 -13.09 -0.80 14.75
CA LYS A 76 -13.31 -1.86 13.77
C LYS A 76 -12.03 -2.20 13.01
N ASN A 77 -11.18 -1.21 12.69
CA ASN A 77 -9.94 -1.45 11.96
C ASN A 77 -8.85 -2.16 12.79
N SER A 78 -8.80 -1.97 14.11
CA SER A 78 -7.88 -2.69 15.00
C SER A 78 -8.15 -4.19 15.00
N ASP A 79 -9.41 -4.59 15.20
CA ASP A 79 -9.81 -6.01 15.16
C ASP A 79 -9.68 -6.58 13.75
N ARG A 80 -10.05 -5.82 12.72
CA ARG A 80 -9.89 -6.25 11.32
C ARG A 80 -8.44 -6.43 10.90
N ASN A 81 -7.55 -5.53 11.32
CA ASN A 81 -6.12 -5.63 11.06
C ASN A 81 -5.52 -6.84 11.83
N ALA A 82 -5.95 -7.08 13.07
CA ALA A 82 -5.57 -8.29 13.79
C ALA A 82 -6.06 -9.58 13.10
N ILE A 83 -7.29 -9.59 12.59
CA ILE A 83 -7.86 -10.71 11.81
C ILE A 83 -7.08 -10.89 10.49
N LEU A 84 -6.76 -9.81 9.77
CA LEU A 84 -5.94 -9.86 8.56
C LEU A 84 -4.56 -10.44 8.85
N LYS A 85 -3.88 -9.95 9.89
CA LYS A 85 -2.58 -10.47 10.32
C LYS A 85 -2.65 -11.95 10.72
N ASN A 86 -3.73 -12.37 11.37
CA ASN A 86 -3.97 -13.78 11.70
C ASN A 86 -4.10 -14.65 10.45
N PHE A 87 -4.93 -14.24 9.47
CA PHE A 87 -5.08 -14.98 8.21
C PHE A 87 -3.76 -15.06 7.43
N ILE A 88 -3.03 -13.95 7.35
CA ILE A 88 -1.72 -13.88 6.71
C ILE A 88 -0.76 -14.86 7.40
N THR A 89 -0.68 -14.85 8.73
CA THR A 89 0.19 -15.76 9.51
C THR A 89 -0.20 -17.24 9.34
N ARG A 90 -1.49 -17.56 9.29
CA ARG A 90 -1.98 -18.94 9.11
C ARG A 90 -1.66 -19.50 7.73
N LEU A 91 -1.85 -18.69 6.70
CA LEU A 91 -1.47 -19.04 5.34
C LEU A 91 0.04 -19.22 5.20
N HIS A 92 0.83 -18.40 5.89
CA HIS A 92 2.29 -18.55 5.96
C HIS A 92 2.69 -19.94 6.44
N ASN A 93 2.00 -20.41 7.48
CA ASN A 93 2.26 -21.69 8.14
C ASN A 93 1.71 -22.90 7.37
N GLY A 94 1.21 -22.70 6.14
CA GLY A 94 0.79 -23.77 5.24
C GLY A 94 -0.65 -24.26 5.44
N GLU A 95 -1.49 -23.47 6.11
CA GLU A 95 -2.90 -23.82 6.25
C GLU A 95 -3.64 -23.83 4.89
N ASN A 96 -4.65 -24.70 4.78
CA ASN A 96 -5.41 -24.87 3.55
C ASN A 96 -6.14 -23.57 3.16
N ILE A 97 -5.96 -23.17 1.91
CA ILE A 97 -6.45 -21.90 1.39
C ILE A 97 -7.98 -21.81 1.30
N GLU A 98 -8.68 -22.93 1.07
CA GLU A 98 -10.15 -22.93 0.96
C GLU A 98 -10.79 -22.67 2.32
N ASN A 99 -10.27 -23.25 3.40
CA ASN A 99 -10.74 -22.98 4.77
C ASN A 99 -10.54 -21.50 5.15
N ILE A 100 -9.42 -20.92 4.75
CA ILE A 100 -9.13 -19.51 5.03
C ILE A 100 -10.00 -18.59 4.19
N LYS A 101 -10.34 -18.95 2.95
CA LYS A 101 -11.29 -18.19 2.12
C LYS A 101 -12.68 -18.14 2.74
N GLU A 102 -13.20 -19.26 3.23
CA GLU A 102 -14.51 -19.32 3.88
C GLU A 102 -14.55 -18.43 5.13
N GLU A 103 -13.57 -18.58 6.02
CA GLU A 103 -13.49 -17.79 7.24
C GLU A 103 -13.22 -16.30 6.97
N PHE A 104 -12.46 -15.99 5.91
CA PHE A 104 -12.23 -14.63 5.47
C PHE A 104 -13.52 -13.98 4.95
N ALA A 105 -14.30 -14.68 4.12
CA ALA A 105 -15.57 -14.18 3.62
C ALA A 105 -16.57 -13.90 4.75
N GLU A 106 -16.61 -14.76 5.77
CA GLU A 106 -17.47 -14.57 6.95
C GLU A 106 -17.03 -13.40 7.83
N LYS A 107 -15.73 -13.26 8.09
CA LYS A 107 -15.20 -12.26 9.05
C LYS A 107 -14.89 -10.91 8.42
N LEU A 108 -14.58 -10.89 7.13
CA LEU A 108 -14.11 -9.73 6.38
C LEU A 108 -14.83 -9.63 5.03
N ASN A 109 -16.14 -9.35 5.09
CA ASN A 109 -17.03 -9.15 3.92
C ASN A 109 -16.42 -8.36 2.75
N LYS A 110 -15.57 -7.35 3.02
CA LYS A 110 -14.75 -6.61 2.05
C LYS A 110 -13.48 -6.10 2.72
N VAL A 111 -12.36 -6.06 2.01
CA VAL A 111 -11.10 -5.47 2.49
C VAL A 111 -10.46 -4.62 1.39
N SER A 112 -10.05 -3.41 1.77
CA SER A 112 -9.39 -2.46 0.88
C SER A 112 -7.91 -2.79 0.67
N ALA A 113 -7.38 -2.31 -0.46
CA ALA A 113 -5.96 -2.39 -0.79
C ALA A 113 -5.05 -1.81 0.29
N LEU A 114 -5.51 -0.75 0.97
CA LEU A 114 -4.80 -0.04 2.03
C LEU A 114 -4.80 -0.82 3.35
N GLU A 115 -5.91 -1.44 3.74
CA GLU A 115 -5.98 -2.31 4.94
C GLU A 115 -4.99 -3.47 4.84
N ILE A 116 -4.94 -4.14 3.68
CA ILE A 116 -3.99 -5.24 3.45
C ILE A 116 -2.55 -4.71 3.43
N HIS A 117 -2.29 -3.54 2.85
CA HIS A 117 -0.96 -2.92 2.85
C HIS A 117 -0.45 -2.66 4.27
N ASN A 118 -1.28 -2.04 5.11
CA ASN A 118 -0.93 -1.73 6.49
C ASN A 118 -0.69 -3.02 7.31
N ALA A 119 -1.55 -4.04 7.15
CA ALA A 119 -1.37 -5.33 7.81
C ALA A 119 -0.05 -6.01 7.42
N MET A 120 0.31 -5.99 6.13
CA MET A 120 1.58 -6.54 5.65
C MET A 120 2.78 -5.73 6.16
N HIS A 121 2.68 -4.41 6.16
CA HIS A 121 3.74 -3.53 6.64
C HIS A 121 4.06 -3.81 8.12
N GLU A 122 3.03 -3.92 8.96
CA GLU A 122 3.20 -4.27 10.37
C GLU A 122 3.80 -5.65 10.59
N LEU A 123 3.48 -6.65 9.74
CA LEU A 123 4.08 -7.98 9.83
C LEU A 123 5.56 -7.99 9.45
N VAL A 124 5.95 -7.21 8.45
CA VAL A 124 7.36 -7.01 8.06
C VAL A 124 8.13 -6.31 9.19
N GLU A 125 7.55 -5.27 9.79
CA GLU A 125 8.13 -4.63 10.99
C GLU A 125 8.25 -5.61 12.17
N SER A 126 7.35 -6.59 12.26
CA SER A 126 7.33 -7.64 13.29
C SER A 126 8.31 -8.80 13.01
N GLY A 127 9.12 -8.72 11.94
CA GLY A 127 10.21 -9.67 11.65
C GLY A 127 9.96 -10.67 10.52
N MET A 128 8.86 -10.54 9.79
CA MET A 128 8.59 -11.34 8.59
C MET A 128 9.55 -10.96 7.45
N THR A 129 10.14 -11.95 6.78
CA THR A 129 11.10 -11.71 5.70
C THR A 129 10.40 -11.26 4.40
N ILE A 130 11.14 -10.59 3.52
CA ILE A 130 10.63 -10.12 2.21
C ILE A 130 10.15 -11.29 1.34
N ASP A 131 10.81 -12.44 1.39
CA ASP A 131 10.39 -13.62 0.59
C ASP A 131 9.13 -14.29 1.16
N GLU A 132 8.90 -14.17 2.47
CA GLU A 132 7.64 -14.54 3.09
C GLU A 132 6.55 -13.53 2.72
N ALA A 133 6.87 -12.22 2.79
CA ALA A 133 5.99 -11.13 2.38
C ALA A 133 5.45 -11.32 0.95
N LYS A 134 6.31 -11.77 0.03
CA LYS A 134 5.96 -12.09 -1.38
C LYS A 134 4.96 -13.24 -1.52
N LYS A 135 4.98 -14.27 -0.67
CA LYS A 135 4.00 -15.39 -0.73
C LYS A 135 2.57 -14.92 -0.41
N PHE A 136 2.41 -13.86 0.39
CA PHE A 136 1.09 -13.29 0.70
C PHE A 136 0.45 -12.50 -0.45
N PHE A 137 1.22 -12.17 -1.48
CA PHE A 137 0.70 -11.51 -2.68
C PHE A 137 -0.22 -12.41 -3.52
N TYR A 138 0.05 -13.72 -3.57
CA TYR A 138 -0.82 -14.71 -4.21
C TYR A 138 -2.19 -14.77 -3.51
N ILE A 139 -2.16 -14.69 -2.18
CA ILE A 139 -3.35 -14.69 -1.31
C ILE A 139 -4.14 -13.38 -1.45
N ARG A 140 -3.46 -12.23 -1.48
CA ARG A 140 -4.10 -10.93 -1.72
C ARG A 140 -4.83 -10.90 -3.06
N SER A 141 -4.24 -11.48 -4.10
CA SER A 141 -4.87 -11.58 -5.43
C SER A 141 -6.13 -12.44 -5.38
N LEU A 142 -6.09 -13.59 -4.69
CA LEU A 142 -7.23 -14.50 -4.54
C LEU A 142 -8.36 -13.94 -3.67
N ILE A 143 -8.01 -13.20 -2.62
CA ILE A 143 -8.96 -12.58 -1.68
C ILE A 143 -9.65 -11.37 -2.31
N LEU A 144 -8.90 -10.51 -3.01
CA LEU A 144 -9.46 -9.34 -3.70
C LEU A 144 -10.34 -9.76 -4.88
N GLN A 145 -10.07 -10.91 -5.51
CA GLN A 145 -10.86 -11.41 -6.63
C GLN A 145 -12.32 -11.69 -6.23
N ASN A 146 -12.56 -12.19 -5.01
CA ASN A 146 -13.91 -12.51 -4.51
C ASN A 146 -14.57 -11.34 -3.75
N ALA A 147 -13.80 -10.46 -3.10
CA ALA A 147 -14.37 -9.29 -2.38
C ALA A 147 -14.90 -8.18 -3.32
N ILE A 148 -14.53 -8.25 -4.61
CA ILE A 148 -14.90 -7.32 -5.68
C ILE A 148 -16.00 -7.93 -6.58
N ASP A 149 -16.66 -9.00 -6.16
CA ASP A 149 -17.85 -9.53 -6.86
C ASP A 149 -19.07 -8.64 -6.65
N ASN A 150 -19.14 -7.57 -7.45
CA ASN A 150 -20.38 -7.06 -8.01
C ASN A 150 -20.28 -7.26 -9.52
N GLU A 151 -21.18 -8.04 -10.11
CA GLU A 151 -21.14 -8.47 -11.51
C GLU A 151 -21.15 -7.31 -12.53
N ASP A 152 -21.56 -6.10 -12.15
CA ASP A 152 -21.47 -4.89 -13.00
C ASP A 152 -20.07 -4.26 -13.08
N ILE A 153 -19.12 -4.71 -12.24
CA ILE A 153 -17.80 -4.08 -12.09
C ILE A 153 -16.72 -4.82 -12.87
N ASN A 154 -16.86 -6.12 -13.16
CA ASN A 154 -15.76 -6.93 -13.70
C ASN A 154 -15.23 -6.49 -15.07
N GLN A 155 -16.05 -5.85 -15.91
CA GLN A 155 -15.60 -5.36 -17.23
C GLN A 155 -15.01 -3.94 -17.16
N ASN A 156 -15.56 -3.07 -16.32
CA ASN A 156 -15.07 -1.71 -16.10
C ASN A 156 -13.80 -1.68 -15.24
N TYR A 157 -13.70 -2.51 -14.19
CA TYR A 157 -12.48 -2.65 -13.38
C TYR A 157 -11.34 -3.19 -14.23
N LYS A 158 -11.58 -4.30 -14.94
CA LYS A 158 -10.55 -4.92 -15.79
C LYS A 158 -10.08 -3.96 -16.88
N ASN A 159 -10.97 -3.11 -17.41
CA ASN A 159 -10.62 -2.05 -18.36
C ASN A 159 -9.86 -0.85 -17.75
N ASN A 160 -10.14 -0.47 -16.50
CA ASN A 160 -9.49 0.66 -15.83
C ASN A 160 -8.07 0.30 -15.32
N TYR A 161 -7.82 -0.96 -14.99
CA TYR A 161 -6.55 -1.41 -14.41
C TYR A 161 -5.64 -2.16 -15.39
N ILE A 162 -5.93 -2.14 -16.71
CA ILE A 162 -5.11 -2.82 -17.73
C ILE A 162 -3.64 -2.44 -17.62
N ALA A 163 -3.33 -1.15 -17.51
CA ALA A 163 -1.95 -0.67 -17.40
C ALA A 163 -1.23 -1.20 -16.16
N ILE A 164 -1.94 -1.36 -15.04
CA ILE A 164 -1.37 -1.95 -13.81
C ILE A 164 -1.07 -3.44 -14.03
N GLU A 165 -1.96 -4.16 -14.71
CA GLU A 165 -1.75 -5.58 -14.99
C GLU A 165 -0.61 -5.79 -16.01
N GLU A 166 -0.49 -4.94 -17.04
CA GLU A 166 0.65 -4.96 -17.95
C GLU A 166 1.96 -4.63 -17.23
N PHE A 167 1.96 -3.65 -16.34
CA PHE A 167 3.14 -3.32 -15.53
C PHE A 167 3.59 -4.48 -14.63
N LYS A 168 2.65 -5.20 -14.00
CA LYS A 168 2.96 -6.42 -13.25
C LYS A 168 3.49 -7.54 -14.13
N LYS A 169 3.01 -7.68 -15.37
CA LYS A 169 3.58 -8.65 -16.33
C LYS A 169 5.01 -8.27 -16.67
N GLU A 170 5.31 -6.99 -16.89
CA GLU A 170 6.67 -6.51 -17.10
C GLU A 170 7.58 -6.87 -15.92
N ASN A 171 7.12 -6.73 -14.67
CA ASN A 171 7.86 -7.19 -13.49
C ASN A 171 8.21 -8.67 -13.55
N ARG A 172 7.22 -9.53 -13.84
CA ARG A 172 7.44 -10.99 -13.98
C ARG A 172 8.41 -11.31 -15.10
N ASP A 173 8.36 -10.55 -16.19
CA ASP A 173 9.25 -10.73 -17.32
C ASP A 173 10.67 -10.23 -17.02
N ILE A 174 10.84 -9.20 -16.18
CA ILE A 174 12.14 -8.76 -15.66
C ILE A 174 12.74 -9.85 -14.75
N GLU A 175 11.95 -10.42 -13.84
CA GLU A 175 12.38 -11.51 -12.96
C GLU A 175 12.91 -12.71 -13.76
N LYS A 176 12.13 -13.17 -14.75
CA LYS A 176 12.54 -14.27 -15.64
C LYS A 176 13.81 -13.93 -16.44
N SER A 177 13.92 -12.70 -16.94
CA SER A 177 15.08 -12.29 -17.74
C SER A 177 16.38 -12.35 -16.93
N ILE A 178 16.39 -11.83 -15.69
CA ILE A 178 17.60 -11.88 -14.86
C ILE A 178 17.93 -13.29 -14.38
N GLU A 179 16.92 -14.12 -14.08
CA GLU A 179 17.15 -15.53 -13.75
C GLU A 179 17.77 -16.27 -14.92
N ASN A 180 17.23 -16.10 -16.13
CA ASN A 180 17.74 -16.74 -17.33
C ASN A 180 19.21 -16.35 -17.62
N ILE A 181 19.59 -15.08 -17.42
CA ILE A 181 20.98 -14.62 -17.54
C ILE A 181 21.90 -15.38 -16.58
N ILE A 182 21.46 -15.52 -15.32
CA ILE A 182 22.25 -16.14 -14.24
C ILE A 182 22.36 -17.65 -14.47
N ASP A 183 21.28 -18.30 -14.88
CA ASP A 183 21.21 -19.75 -15.06
C ASP A 183 21.97 -20.22 -16.31
N LEU A 184 21.81 -19.51 -17.44
CA LEU A 184 22.55 -19.78 -18.67
C LEU A 184 24.00 -19.32 -18.61
N LYS A 185 24.33 -18.48 -17.63
CA LYS A 185 25.62 -17.78 -17.52
C LYS A 185 26.00 -17.01 -18.79
N ASP A 186 25.01 -16.37 -19.42
CA ASP A 186 25.19 -15.64 -20.67
C ASP A 186 25.14 -14.13 -20.45
N ILE A 187 26.32 -13.52 -20.38
CA ILE A 187 26.48 -12.07 -20.13
C ILE A 187 26.05 -11.24 -21.34
N SER A 188 26.00 -11.82 -22.55
CA SER A 188 25.63 -11.08 -23.76
C SER A 188 24.19 -10.54 -23.68
N LEU A 189 23.33 -11.22 -22.93
CA LEU A 189 21.94 -10.86 -22.67
C LEU A 189 21.77 -9.66 -21.71
N CYS A 190 22.81 -9.28 -20.96
CA CYS A 190 22.74 -8.18 -20.00
C CYS A 190 22.42 -6.83 -20.66
N LYS A 191 22.83 -6.63 -21.91
CA LYS A 191 22.57 -5.38 -22.64
C LYS A 191 21.08 -5.24 -22.98
N ASP A 192 20.48 -6.28 -23.53
CA ASP A 192 19.04 -6.30 -23.83
C ASP A 192 18.22 -6.20 -22.54
N PHE A 193 18.70 -6.83 -21.46
CA PHE A 193 18.08 -6.72 -20.14
C PHE A 193 18.16 -5.30 -19.58
N TYR A 194 19.28 -4.60 -19.76
CA TYR A 194 19.42 -3.20 -19.36
C TYR A 194 18.40 -2.32 -20.07
N ASP A 195 18.26 -2.46 -21.40
CA ASP A 195 17.31 -1.65 -22.17
C ASP A 195 15.86 -1.93 -21.72
N LYS A 196 15.53 -3.20 -21.49
CA LYS A 196 14.22 -3.61 -20.96
C LYS A 196 13.94 -2.99 -19.57
N LEU A 197 14.89 -3.10 -18.65
CA LEU A 197 14.74 -2.58 -17.28
C LEU A 197 14.67 -1.05 -17.27
N ASN A 198 15.49 -0.38 -18.09
CA ASN A 198 15.47 1.07 -18.23
C ASN A 198 14.13 1.56 -18.78
N ASN A 199 13.59 0.90 -19.80
CA ASN A 199 12.28 1.25 -20.35
C ASN A 199 11.16 1.09 -19.32
N HIS A 200 11.18 0.01 -18.53
CA HIS A 200 10.24 -0.22 -17.45
C HIS A 200 10.25 0.92 -16.41
N TYR A 201 11.45 1.34 -15.96
CA TYR A 201 11.57 2.46 -15.03
C TYR A 201 11.16 3.80 -15.65
N ILE A 202 11.44 4.06 -16.93
CA ILE A 202 10.95 5.25 -17.62
C ILE A 202 9.41 5.28 -17.68
N LYS A 203 8.76 4.15 -17.96
CA LYS A 203 7.29 4.04 -17.94
C LYS A 203 6.75 4.34 -16.54
N LYS A 204 7.36 3.74 -15.50
CA LYS A 204 7.00 4.01 -14.10
C LYS A 204 7.02 5.51 -13.77
N GLU A 205 8.07 6.22 -14.15
CA GLU A 205 8.20 7.66 -13.90
C GLU A 205 7.20 8.51 -14.71
N SER A 206 7.16 8.27 -16.01
CA SER A 206 6.37 9.08 -16.95
C SER A 206 4.85 8.87 -16.83
N ILE A 207 4.43 7.70 -16.36
CA ILE A 207 3.03 7.34 -16.24
C ILE A 207 2.60 7.45 -14.77
N PHE A 208 3.15 6.62 -13.89
CA PHE A 208 2.62 6.48 -12.53
C PHE A 208 3.03 7.60 -11.59
N PHE A 209 4.31 7.96 -11.55
CA PHE A 209 4.76 9.07 -10.70
C PHE A 209 4.16 10.39 -11.16
N THR A 210 4.10 10.62 -12.46
CA THR A 210 3.47 11.82 -13.02
C THR A 210 2.02 11.93 -12.60
N SER A 211 1.25 10.84 -12.64
CA SER A 211 -0.14 10.83 -12.18
C SER A 211 -0.27 11.06 -10.68
N LEU A 212 0.55 10.42 -9.84
CA LEU A 212 0.54 10.63 -8.39
C LEU A 212 0.93 12.05 -7.96
N ASN A 213 1.89 12.66 -8.66
CA ASN A 213 2.36 14.01 -8.40
C ASN A 213 1.25 15.05 -8.60
N LYS A 214 0.27 14.82 -9.51
CA LYS A 214 -0.91 15.69 -9.67
C LYS A 214 -1.70 15.84 -8.36
N TYR A 215 -1.66 14.82 -7.51
CA TYR A 215 -2.33 14.75 -6.21
C TYR A 215 -1.42 15.08 -5.03
N GLY A 216 -0.21 15.59 -5.28
CA GLY A 216 0.74 15.98 -4.24
C GLY A 216 1.52 14.83 -3.59
N ASN A 217 1.43 13.60 -4.12
CA ASN A 217 2.16 12.43 -3.62
C ASN A 217 3.54 12.31 -4.28
N PHE A 218 4.50 13.10 -3.82
CA PHE A 218 5.84 13.17 -4.42
C PHE A 218 6.86 12.20 -3.79
N GLU A 219 6.50 11.55 -2.69
CA GLU A 219 7.40 10.71 -1.90
C GLU A 219 7.93 9.51 -2.69
N PRO A 220 7.10 8.72 -3.42
CA PRO A 220 7.59 7.60 -4.21
C PRO A 220 8.59 8.04 -5.28
N SER A 221 8.30 9.13 -5.99
CA SER A 221 9.16 9.64 -7.07
C SER A 221 10.49 10.20 -6.58
N LYS A 222 10.55 10.73 -5.36
CA LYS A 222 11.81 11.19 -4.74
C LYS A 222 12.75 10.04 -4.33
N VAL A 223 12.19 8.91 -3.91
CA VAL A 223 12.97 7.81 -3.32
C VAL A 223 13.23 6.70 -4.33
N MET A 224 12.21 6.25 -5.06
CA MET A 224 12.31 5.08 -5.94
C MET A 224 13.17 5.37 -7.18
N THR A 225 13.04 6.55 -7.80
CA THR A 225 13.87 6.98 -8.94
C THR A 225 15.36 6.91 -8.67
N LYS A 226 15.80 7.22 -7.44
CA LYS A 226 17.21 7.11 -7.08
C LYS A 226 17.65 5.64 -7.08
N VAL A 227 16.87 4.77 -6.46
CA VAL A 227 17.16 3.34 -6.39
C VAL A 227 17.14 2.70 -7.79
N ASP A 228 16.23 3.13 -8.66
CA ASP A 228 16.16 2.70 -10.06
C ASP A 228 17.46 3.02 -10.81
N LYS A 229 17.96 4.26 -10.66
CA LYS A 229 19.22 4.71 -11.24
C LYS A 229 20.41 3.95 -10.69
N ASP A 230 20.44 3.69 -9.38
CA ASP A 230 21.50 2.90 -8.74
C ASP A 230 21.53 1.46 -9.28
N ILE A 231 20.36 0.84 -9.48
CA ILE A 231 20.23 -0.51 -10.09
C ILE A 231 20.73 -0.50 -11.53
N LEU A 232 20.32 0.48 -12.35
CA LEU A 232 20.75 0.58 -13.74
C LEU A 232 22.27 0.82 -13.85
N GLU A 233 22.82 1.70 -13.02
CA GLU A 233 24.26 1.97 -13.02
C GLU A 233 25.05 0.73 -12.59
N GLU A 234 24.57 -0.03 -11.61
CA GLU A 234 25.19 -1.30 -11.23
C GLU A 234 25.13 -2.34 -12.36
N LEU A 235 23.99 -2.48 -13.04
CA LEU A 235 23.87 -3.36 -14.21
C LEU A 235 24.81 -2.93 -15.33
N LYS A 236 24.91 -1.63 -15.60
CA LYS A 236 25.84 -1.06 -16.59
C LYS A 236 27.29 -1.39 -16.23
N ASN A 237 27.67 -1.26 -14.97
CA ASN A 237 28.99 -1.64 -14.51
C ASN A 237 29.27 -3.14 -14.69
N ILE A 238 28.27 -4.00 -14.48
CA ILE A 238 28.38 -5.44 -14.74
C ILE A 238 28.59 -5.74 -16.23
N ILE A 239 27.91 -5.03 -17.14
CA ILE A 239 28.03 -5.22 -18.60
C ILE A 239 29.47 -4.98 -19.09
N PHE A 240 30.20 -4.05 -18.47
CA PHE A 240 31.58 -3.71 -18.84
C PHE A 240 32.64 -4.34 -17.92
N ASP A 241 32.22 -5.21 -16.99
CA ASP A 241 33.12 -5.89 -16.07
C ASP A 241 33.82 -7.05 -16.78
N ASN A 242 35.12 -7.19 -16.56
CA ASN A 242 35.95 -8.28 -17.08
C ASN A 242 36.45 -9.22 -15.97
N SER A 243 35.94 -9.08 -14.75
CA SER A 243 36.31 -9.91 -13.60
C SER A 243 35.53 -11.23 -13.56
N ASP A 244 36.10 -12.24 -12.90
CA ASP A 244 35.44 -13.54 -12.72
C ASP A 244 34.22 -13.51 -11.76
N LYS A 245 33.90 -12.33 -11.19
CA LYS A 245 32.84 -12.16 -10.17
C LYS A 245 31.50 -11.66 -10.73
N ILE A 246 31.35 -11.60 -12.05
CA ILE A 246 30.15 -11.08 -12.73
C ILE A 246 28.87 -11.75 -12.23
N PHE A 247 28.85 -13.07 -12.07
CA PHE A 247 27.64 -13.79 -11.63
C PHE A 247 27.32 -13.59 -10.14
N GLU A 248 28.31 -13.34 -9.29
CA GLU A 248 28.06 -12.96 -7.90
C GLU A 248 27.40 -11.58 -7.84
N LYS A 249 27.89 -10.64 -8.64
CA LYS A 249 27.31 -9.30 -8.78
C LYS A 249 25.88 -9.36 -9.35
N LEU A 250 25.63 -10.17 -10.38
CA LEU A 250 24.29 -10.38 -10.94
C LEU A 250 23.31 -10.96 -9.91
N LYS A 251 23.75 -11.91 -9.06
CA LYS A 251 22.91 -12.45 -7.98
C LYS A 251 22.55 -11.37 -6.94
N TYR A 252 23.50 -10.50 -6.61
CA TYR A 252 23.24 -9.39 -5.69
C TYR A 252 22.30 -8.35 -6.31
N LEU A 253 22.53 -7.97 -7.57
CA LEU A 253 21.66 -7.09 -8.34
C LEU A 253 20.23 -7.65 -8.46
N LYS A 254 20.09 -8.96 -8.67
CA LYS A 254 18.78 -9.65 -8.69
C LYS A 254 17.97 -9.37 -7.43
N ASN A 255 18.59 -9.45 -6.26
CA ASN A 255 17.91 -9.19 -5.00
C ASN A 255 17.44 -7.73 -4.89
N LYS A 256 18.21 -6.76 -5.40
CA LYS A 256 17.80 -5.35 -5.46
C LYS A 256 16.62 -5.13 -6.41
N ILE A 257 16.63 -5.78 -7.58
CA ILE A 257 15.53 -5.72 -8.54
C ILE A 257 14.27 -6.32 -7.94
N TYR A 258 14.37 -7.45 -7.24
CA TYR A 258 13.23 -8.07 -6.55
C TYR A 258 12.66 -7.18 -5.44
N ASP A 259 13.53 -6.48 -4.71
CA ASP A 259 13.10 -5.49 -3.72
C ASP A 259 12.41 -4.27 -4.37
N MET A 260 12.87 -3.80 -5.53
CA MET A 260 12.19 -2.74 -6.28
C MET A 260 10.81 -3.20 -6.78
N ILE A 261 10.72 -4.38 -7.41
CA ILE A 261 9.45 -4.98 -7.85
C ILE A 261 8.49 -5.13 -6.67
N PHE A 262 9.00 -5.56 -5.51
CA PHE A 262 8.21 -5.63 -4.29
C PHE A 262 7.65 -4.26 -3.90
N LYS A 263 8.46 -3.20 -3.88
CA LYS A 263 8.01 -1.83 -3.57
C LYS A 263 7.01 -1.32 -4.60
N GLU A 264 7.22 -1.62 -5.87
CA GLU A 264 6.31 -1.23 -6.94
C GLU A 264 4.92 -1.87 -6.74
N GLU A 265 4.86 -3.18 -6.54
CA GLU A 265 3.60 -3.90 -6.43
C GLU A 265 2.89 -3.65 -5.09
N ASN A 266 3.65 -3.41 -4.02
CA ASN A 266 3.10 -3.33 -2.66
C ASN A 266 3.02 -1.91 -2.11
N ILE A 267 3.70 -0.92 -2.70
CA ILE A 267 3.64 0.47 -2.25
C ILE A 267 3.09 1.34 -3.36
N LEU A 268 3.74 1.34 -4.53
CA LEU A 268 3.39 2.23 -5.63
C LEU A 268 1.99 1.94 -6.19
N ILE A 269 1.71 0.70 -6.59
CA ILE A 269 0.41 0.32 -7.17
C ILE A 269 -0.76 0.60 -6.19
N PRO A 270 -0.68 0.24 -4.89
CA PRO A 270 -1.72 0.61 -3.94
C PRO A 270 -1.95 2.12 -3.82
N LEU A 271 -0.89 2.93 -3.82
CA LEU A 271 -1.02 4.39 -3.81
C LEU A 271 -1.73 4.91 -5.05
N ILE A 272 -1.39 4.39 -6.24
CA ILE A 272 -2.07 4.73 -7.50
C ILE A 272 -3.57 4.40 -7.38
N ILE A 273 -3.93 3.21 -6.93
CA ILE A 273 -5.32 2.76 -6.79
C ILE A 273 -6.09 3.62 -5.77
N ALA A 274 -5.44 4.02 -4.68
CA ALA A 274 -6.08 4.78 -3.61
C ALA A 274 -6.28 6.27 -3.95
N ASN A 275 -5.41 6.86 -4.79
CA ASN A 275 -5.38 8.29 -5.02
C ASN A 275 -5.91 8.74 -6.38
N LEU A 276 -5.92 7.88 -7.40
CA LEU A 276 -6.28 8.29 -8.76
C LEU A 276 -7.77 8.17 -9.06
N SER A 277 -8.26 9.11 -9.88
CA SER A 277 -9.63 9.10 -10.38
C SER A 277 -9.81 8.11 -11.54
N LYS A 278 -11.07 7.83 -11.93
CA LYS A 278 -11.35 7.00 -13.10
C LYS A 278 -10.77 7.61 -14.38
N GLU A 279 -10.85 8.93 -14.52
CA GLU A 279 -10.32 9.68 -15.65
C GLU A 279 -8.80 9.54 -15.75
N ASP A 280 -8.09 9.56 -14.62
CA ASP A 280 -6.64 9.31 -14.60
C ASP A 280 -6.29 7.89 -15.05
N PHE A 281 -7.09 6.89 -14.70
CA PHE A 281 -6.87 5.50 -15.14
C PHE A 281 -7.04 5.32 -16.65
N GLU A 282 -7.99 6.02 -17.27
CA GLU A 282 -8.11 6.03 -18.74
C GLU A 282 -6.92 6.75 -19.40
N GLU A 283 -6.45 7.87 -18.85
CA GLU A 283 -5.23 8.55 -19.34
C GLU A 283 -4.00 7.65 -19.23
N ILE A 284 -3.84 6.99 -18.08
CA ILE A 284 -2.75 6.03 -17.83
C ILE A 284 -2.79 4.91 -18.87
N LYS A 285 -3.97 4.33 -19.11
CA LYS A 285 -4.15 3.25 -20.08
C LYS A 285 -3.75 3.65 -21.49
N GLU A 286 -4.15 4.84 -21.94
CA GLU A 286 -3.76 5.33 -23.27
C GLU A 286 -2.25 5.57 -23.37
N LYS A 287 -1.63 6.15 -22.34
CA LYS A 287 -0.17 6.32 -22.30
C LYS A 287 0.58 4.99 -22.27
N TYR A 288 0.07 4.01 -21.55
CA TYR A 288 0.71 2.70 -21.40
C TYR A 288 0.70 1.89 -22.70
N LYS A 289 -0.28 2.10 -23.60
CA LYS A 289 -0.29 1.46 -24.93
C LYS A 289 0.75 2.03 -25.90
N ILE A 290 1.23 3.25 -25.66
CA ILE A 290 2.10 3.99 -26.60
C ILE A 290 3.59 3.76 -26.29
N GLY A 291 3.93 3.35 -25.06
CA GLY A 291 5.31 3.05 -24.65
C GLY A 291 5.56 1.57 -24.46
#